data_AF-A0A534V5Z4-F1
#
_entry.id   AF-A0A534V5Z4-F1
#
_cell.length_a   1.000
_cell.length_b   1.000
_cell.length_c   1.000
_cell.angle_alpha   90.00
_cell.angle_beta   90.00
_cell.angle_gamma   90.00
#
_symmetry.space_group_name_H-M   'P 1'
#
loop_
_entity.id
_entity.type
_entity.pdbx_description
1 polymer ?
#
loop_
_entity_poly.entity_id
_entity_poly.type
_entity_poly.pdbx_seq_one_letter_code
_entity_poly.pdbx_strand_id
1 'polypeptide(L)'
;MTAPPERGAPLAELLQALAPPLEYLAADDFRRLDQTRLPLDALASRVARARAASPPAAAAPLAELDDLLATLRREPAAAHAPALRRAHALLPALREAAGAPPPWTEYRPAAGSLEPALAALGQSVEAVRAVGPKRAADLARFGLATVEDLLYHLPFR
;
A
#
# COMPACT_ATOMS: atom_id res chain seq x y z
N MET A 1 -12.29 3.34 -26.84
CA MET A 1 -12.76 2.50 -25.71
C MET A 1 -11.57 2.23 -24.81
N THR A 2 -11.30 3.13 -23.87
CA THR A 2 -10.15 3.05 -22.96
C THR A 2 -10.54 2.21 -21.74
N ALA A 3 -9.72 1.22 -21.42
CA ALA A 3 -9.91 0.37 -20.26
C ALA A 3 -10.01 1.22 -18.98
N PRO A 4 -10.87 0.84 -18.01
CA PRO A 4 -10.97 1.54 -16.73
C PRO A 4 -9.62 1.49 -16.00
N PRO A 5 -9.34 2.44 -15.08
CA PRO A 5 -8.13 2.41 -14.28
C PRO A 5 -8.01 1.03 -13.65
N GLU A 6 -6.86 0.37 -13.82
CA GLU A 6 -6.62 -0.94 -13.21
C GLU A 6 -6.87 -0.80 -11.71
N ARG A 7 -7.99 -1.36 -11.26
CA ARG A 7 -8.18 -1.68 -9.84
C ARG A 7 -6.93 -2.45 -9.46
N GLY A 8 -6.18 -1.97 -8.48
CA GLY A 8 -4.94 -2.63 -8.06
C GLY A 8 -5.22 -4.13 -7.90
N ALA A 9 -4.23 -4.98 -8.21
CA ALA A 9 -4.40 -6.42 -8.13
C ALA A 9 -5.10 -6.80 -6.79
N PRO A 10 -6.06 -7.74 -6.76
CA PRO A 10 -6.90 -7.98 -5.57
C PRO A 10 -6.13 -8.20 -4.25
N LEU A 11 -4.90 -8.74 -4.34
CA LEU A 11 -3.98 -8.86 -3.21
C LEU A 11 -3.45 -7.50 -2.70
N ALA A 12 -3.15 -6.56 -3.59
CA ALA A 12 -2.74 -5.21 -3.24
C ALA A 12 -3.89 -4.43 -2.57
N GLU A 13 -5.12 -4.57 -3.05
CA GLU A 13 -6.31 -3.98 -2.39
C GLU A 13 -6.53 -4.53 -0.98
N LEU A 14 -6.33 -5.85 -0.80
CA LEU A 14 -6.39 -6.47 0.52
C LEU A 14 -5.31 -5.92 1.44
N LEU A 15 -4.06 -5.85 0.97
CA LEU A 15 -2.93 -5.29 1.73
C LEU A 15 -3.18 -3.84 2.12
N GLN A 16 -3.73 -3.02 1.23
CA GLN A 16 -4.06 -1.62 1.51
C GLN A 16 -5.12 -1.49 2.61
N ALA A 17 -6.08 -2.42 2.67
CA ALA A 17 -7.12 -2.41 3.70
C ALA A 17 -6.66 -3.01 5.05
N LEU A 18 -5.79 -4.02 5.02
CA LEU A 18 -5.43 -4.81 6.20
C LEU A 18 -4.14 -4.34 6.88
N ALA A 19 -3.13 -3.87 6.12
CA ALA A 19 -1.84 -3.56 6.70
C ALA A 19 -1.87 -2.36 7.67
N PRO A 20 -2.46 -1.20 7.33
CA PRO A 20 -2.46 -0.05 8.24
C PRO A 20 -3.05 -0.33 9.64
N PRO A 21 -4.22 -0.97 9.79
CA PRO A 21 -4.76 -1.26 11.12
C PRO A 21 -3.92 -2.28 11.89
N LEU A 22 -3.31 -3.27 11.22
CA LEU A 22 -2.44 -4.24 11.88
C LEU A 22 -1.11 -3.62 12.33
N GLU A 23 -0.54 -2.72 11.54
CA GLU A 23 0.68 -1.99 11.90
C GLU A 23 0.44 -1.02 13.06
N TYR A 24 -0.70 -0.32 13.04
CA TYR A 24 -1.12 0.52 14.16
C TYR A 24 -1.24 -0.27 15.47
N LEU A 25 -1.88 -1.46 15.41
CA LEU A 25 -2.00 -2.33 16.57
C LEU A 25 -0.64 -2.90 17.02
N ALA A 26 0.22 -3.27 16.08
CA ALA A 26 1.55 -3.80 16.38
C ALA A 26 2.45 -2.76 17.07
N ALA A 27 2.32 -1.47 16.73
CA ALA A 27 3.08 -0.39 17.34
C ALA A 27 2.85 -0.25 18.86
N ASP A 28 1.68 -0.66 19.37
CA ASP A 28 1.35 -0.69 20.81
C ASP A 28 1.22 -2.12 21.36
N ASP A 29 1.92 -3.09 20.75
CA ASP A 29 1.92 -4.51 21.15
C ASP A 29 0.52 -5.13 21.29
N PHE A 30 -0.43 -4.65 20.49
CA PHE A 30 -1.84 -5.06 20.50
C PHE A 30 -2.52 -4.84 21.86
N ARG A 31 -2.15 -3.79 22.61
CA ARG A 31 -2.75 -3.45 23.91
C ARG A 31 -4.11 -2.74 23.81
N ARG A 32 -4.40 -2.08 22.69
CA ARG A 32 -5.64 -1.30 22.43
C ARG A 32 -6.59 -1.95 21.43
N LEU A 33 -6.72 -3.27 21.50
CA LEU A 33 -7.57 -4.05 20.59
C LEU A 33 -9.05 -3.68 20.70
N ASP A 34 -9.49 -3.39 21.91
CA ASP A 34 -10.84 -2.97 22.28
C ASP A 34 -11.28 -1.68 21.58
N GLN A 35 -10.33 -0.81 21.23
CA GLN A 35 -10.57 0.46 20.54
C GLN A 35 -10.62 0.31 19.01
N THR A 36 -10.20 -0.84 18.48
CA THR A 36 -10.03 -1.05 17.03
C THR A 36 -11.14 -1.95 16.51
N ARG A 37 -12.11 -1.36 15.81
CA ARG A 37 -13.18 -2.12 15.14
C ARG A 37 -12.76 -2.50 13.73
N LEU A 38 -12.43 -3.77 13.53
CA LEU A 38 -12.12 -4.30 12.20
C LEU A 38 -13.40 -4.70 11.46
N PRO A 39 -13.60 -4.28 10.20
CA PRO A 39 -14.74 -4.69 9.39
C PRO A 39 -14.54 -6.12 8.86
N LEU A 40 -14.74 -7.12 9.73
CA LEU A 40 -14.42 -8.54 9.45
C LEU A 40 -15.15 -9.10 8.21
N ASP A 41 -16.38 -8.67 7.93
CA ASP A 41 -17.12 -9.08 6.73
C ASP A 41 -16.50 -8.55 5.46
N ALA A 42 -16.17 -7.26 5.47
CA ALA A 42 -15.54 -6.61 4.33
C ALA A 42 -14.11 -7.13 4.09
N LEU A 43 -13.40 -7.55 5.14
CA LEU A 43 -12.08 -8.18 5.04
C LEU A 43 -12.17 -9.58 4.45
N ALA A 44 -13.08 -10.44 4.90
CA ALA A 44 -13.21 -11.78 4.31
C ALA A 44 -13.63 -11.74 2.85
N SER A 45 -14.52 -10.81 2.46
CA SER A 45 -14.83 -10.62 1.03
C SER A 45 -13.61 -10.22 0.21
N ARG A 46 -12.68 -9.44 0.77
CA ARG A 46 -11.41 -9.09 0.12
C ARG A 46 -10.46 -10.28 0.04
N VAL A 47 -10.36 -11.08 1.10
CA VAL A 47 -9.55 -12.32 1.11
C VAL A 47 -10.06 -13.30 0.06
N ALA A 48 -11.37 -13.51 -0.04
CA ALA A 48 -11.95 -14.38 -1.07
C ALA A 48 -11.59 -13.92 -2.49
N ARG A 49 -11.67 -12.61 -2.77
CA ARG A 49 -11.24 -12.04 -4.05
C ARG A 49 -9.74 -12.20 -4.29
N ALA A 50 -8.91 -11.98 -3.27
CA ALA A 50 -7.47 -12.17 -3.37
C ALA A 50 -7.15 -13.64 -3.68
N ARG A 51 -7.76 -14.61 -2.99
CA ARG A 51 -7.54 -16.05 -3.23
C ARG A 51 -7.85 -16.48 -4.66
N ALA A 52 -8.88 -15.91 -5.28
CA ALA A 52 -9.28 -16.22 -6.65
C ALA A 52 -8.31 -15.70 -7.72
N ALA A 53 -7.50 -14.68 -7.41
CA ALA A 53 -6.71 -13.94 -8.40
C ALA A 53 -5.22 -13.80 -8.07
N SER A 54 -4.76 -14.34 -6.93
CA SER A 54 -3.38 -14.19 -6.46
C SER A 54 -2.45 -15.29 -6.98
N PRO A 55 -1.14 -15.02 -7.07
CA PRO A 55 -0.15 -16.01 -7.47
C PRO A 55 -0.07 -17.18 -6.46
N PRO A 56 0.42 -18.37 -6.88
CA PRO A 56 0.57 -19.53 -6.00
C PRO A 56 1.36 -19.26 -4.71
N ALA A 57 2.33 -18.34 -4.76
CA ALA A 57 3.12 -17.92 -3.60
C ALA A 57 2.27 -17.28 -2.48
N ALA A 58 1.13 -16.68 -2.80
CA ALA A 58 0.21 -16.10 -1.82
C ALA A 58 -0.81 -17.11 -1.26
N ALA A 59 -0.91 -18.32 -1.83
CA ALA A 59 -2.01 -19.24 -1.53
C ALA A 59 -2.04 -19.68 -0.06
N ALA A 60 -0.90 -20.08 0.51
CA ALA A 60 -0.81 -20.50 1.89
C ALA A 60 -1.03 -19.34 2.89
N PRO A 61 -0.36 -18.17 2.76
CA PRO A 61 -0.66 -17.02 3.61
C PRO A 61 -2.12 -16.54 3.54
N LEU A 62 -2.74 -16.57 2.36
CA LEU A 62 -4.15 -16.19 2.21
C LEU A 62 -5.11 -17.21 2.81
N ALA A 63 -4.79 -18.50 2.77
CA ALA A 63 -5.58 -19.53 3.42
C ALA A 63 -5.54 -19.37 4.95
N GLU A 64 -4.34 -19.16 5.50
CA GLU A 64 -4.18 -18.92 6.93
C GLU A 64 -4.88 -17.64 7.39
N LEU A 65 -4.81 -16.57 6.61
CA LEU A 65 -5.52 -15.32 6.91
C LEU A 65 -7.05 -15.50 6.97
N ASP A 66 -7.60 -16.35 6.10
CA ASP A 66 -9.03 -16.69 6.08
C ASP A 66 -9.45 -17.42 7.37
N ASP A 67 -8.63 -18.39 7.82
CA ASP A 67 -8.85 -19.13 9.08
C ASP A 67 -8.77 -18.20 10.32
N LEU A 68 -7.84 -17.25 10.30
CA LEU A 68 -7.71 -16.23 11.35
C LEU A 68 -8.93 -15.32 11.39
N LEU A 69 -9.44 -14.85 10.24
CA LEU A 69 -10.67 -14.05 10.19
C LEU A 69 -11.89 -14.85 10.66
N ALA A 70 -11.99 -16.14 10.32
CA ALA A 70 -13.04 -17.01 10.82
C ALA A 70 -12.96 -17.20 12.34
N THR A 71 -11.77 -17.24 12.91
CA THR A 71 -11.55 -17.28 14.36
C THR A 71 -11.99 -15.99 15.03
N LEU A 72 -11.59 -14.83 14.49
CA LEU A 72 -11.99 -13.51 15.02
C LEU A 72 -13.51 -13.29 15.04
N ARG A 73 -14.25 -13.92 14.13
CA ARG A 73 -15.72 -13.87 14.12
C ARG A 73 -16.39 -14.73 15.20
N ARG A 74 -15.78 -15.85 15.56
CA ARG A 74 -16.34 -16.82 16.51
C ARG A 74 -15.97 -16.48 17.95
N GLU A 75 -14.74 -16.03 18.14
CA GLU A 75 -14.16 -15.79 19.46
C GLU A 75 -14.51 -14.39 20.00
N PRO A 76 -14.60 -14.22 21.33
CA PRO A 76 -14.78 -12.91 21.94
C PRO A 76 -13.52 -12.04 21.78
N ALA A 77 -13.69 -10.72 21.84
CA ALA A 77 -12.61 -9.75 21.63
C ALA A 77 -11.37 -9.98 22.51
N ALA A 78 -11.55 -10.47 23.74
CA ALA A 78 -10.45 -10.80 24.65
C ALA A 78 -9.50 -11.89 24.11
N ALA A 79 -9.97 -12.75 23.20
CA ALA A 79 -9.19 -13.82 22.58
C ALA A 79 -8.62 -13.44 21.20
N HIS A 80 -8.81 -12.20 20.72
CA HIS A 80 -8.40 -11.79 19.37
C HIS A 80 -6.90 -11.52 19.24
N ALA A 81 -6.20 -11.22 20.34
CA ALA A 81 -4.80 -10.79 20.30
C ALA A 81 -3.85 -11.78 19.58
N PRO A 82 -3.90 -13.10 19.85
CA PRO A 82 -3.04 -14.07 19.16
C PRO A 82 -3.32 -14.12 17.66
N ALA A 83 -4.60 -14.08 17.27
CA ALA A 83 -5.00 -14.14 15.87
C ALA A 83 -4.54 -12.89 15.09
N LEU A 84 -4.64 -11.70 15.69
CA LEU A 84 -4.19 -10.45 15.07
C LEU A 84 -2.66 -10.34 14.99
N ARG A 85 -1.94 -10.81 16.01
CA ARG A 85 -0.47 -10.94 15.95
C ARG A 85 -0.04 -11.87 14.82
N ARG A 86 -0.74 -12.99 14.66
CA ARG A 86 -0.47 -13.92 13.57
C ARG A 86 -0.79 -13.32 12.21
N ALA A 87 -1.92 -12.63 12.06
CA ALA A 87 -2.27 -11.92 10.83
C ALA A 87 -1.22 -10.86 10.45
N HIS A 88 -0.70 -10.11 11.44
CA HIS A 88 0.39 -9.16 11.22
C HIS A 88 1.68 -9.85 10.74
N ALA A 89 2.02 -11.01 11.31
CA ALA A 89 3.18 -11.79 10.90
C ALA A 89 3.09 -12.33 9.46
N LEU A 90 1.89 -12.40 8.86
CA LEU A 90 1.70 -12.79 7.45
C LEU A 90 1.93 -11.64 6.46
N LEU A 91 1.93 -10.38 6.92
CA LEU A 91 2.04 -9.21 6.05
C LEU A 91 3.30 -9.22 5.17
N PRO A 92 4.51 -9.56 5.65
CA PRO A 92 5.70 -9.62 4.80
C PRO A 92 5.54 -10.62 3.65
N ALA A 93 5.07 -11.84 3.92
CA ALA A 93 4.87 -12.87 2.89
C ALA A 93 3.83 -12.46 1.86
N LEU A 94 2.74 -11.81 2.29
CA LEU A 94 1.71 -11.28 1.41
C LEU A 94 2.22 -10.13 0.53
N ARG A 95 3.08 -9.25 1.08
CA ARG A 95 3.72 -8.14 0.34
C ARG A 95 4.69 -8.65 -0.74
N GLU A 96 5.55 -9.60 -0.37
CA GLU A 96 6.45 -10.27 -1.32
C GLU A 96 5.66 -10.91 -2.46
N ALA A 97 4.60 -11.66 -2.13
CA ALA A 97 3.76 -12.29 -3.14
C ALA A 97 2.98 -11.29 -4.01
N ALA A 98 2.70 -10.09 -3.51
CA ALA A 98 2.08 -9.01 -4.28
C ALA A 98 3.06 -8.30 -5.24
N GLY A 99 4.36 -8.62 -5.16
CA GLY A 99 5.40 -7.80 -5.78
C GLY A 99 5.34 -6.35 -5.29
N ALA A 100 4.82 -6.12 -4.08
CA ALA A 100 4.71 -4.80 -3.53
C ALA A 100 6.12 -4.23 -3.38
N PRO A 101 6.38 -2.99 -3.84
CA PRO A 101 7.66 -2.37 -3.56
C PRO A 101 7.88 -2.40 -2.04
N PRO A 102 9.10 -2.72 -1.58
CA PRO A 102 9.37 -2.80 -0.15
C PRO A 102 8.94 -1.50 0.55
N PRO A 103 8.50 -1.56 1.82
CA PRO A 103 8.31 -0.35 2.61
C PRO A 103 9.58 0.50 2.53
N TRP A 104 9.41 1.82 2.61
CA TRP A 104 10.40 2.82 2.22
C TRP A 104 11.78 2.40 2.71
N THR A 105 12.62 1.97 1.76
CA THR A 105 13.90 1.36 2.11
C THR A 105 14.79 2.41 2.75
N GLU A 106 15.59 1.96 3.71
CA GLU A 106 16.73 2.67 4.29
C GLU A 106 17.47 3.49 3.21
N TYR A 107 17.75 4.76 3.53
CA TYR A 107 18.37 5.71 2.60
C TYR A 107 19.65 5.10 2.01
N ARG A 108 19.65 4.88 0.69
CA ARG A 108 20.84 4.51 -0.07
C ARG A 108 21.38 5.74 -0.77
N PRO A 109 22.63 6.14 -0.50
CA PRO A 109 23.28 7.19 -1.28
C PRO A 109 23.24 6.82 -2.77
N ALA A 110 22.89 7.77 -3.62
CA ALA A 110 22.97 7.57 -5.06
C ALA A 110 24.44 7.32 -5.45
N ALA A 111 24.72 6.18 -6.09
CA ALA A 111 26.08 5.80 -6.52
C ALA A 111 26.49 6.41 -7.87
N GLY A 112 25.90 7.54 -8.26
CA GLY A 112 26.07 8.18 -9.57
C GLY A 112 26.51 9.63 -9.48
N SER A 113 26.85 10.22 -10.64
CA SER A 113 27.15 11.65 -10.72
C SER A 113 25.91 12.48 -10.33
N LEU A 114 26.12 13.43 -9.43
CA LEU A 114 25.06 14.29 -8.90
C LEU A 114 24.61 15.35 -9.92
N GLU A 115 25.53 15.84 -10.76
CA GLU A 115 25.23 16.88 -11.76
C GLU A 115 24.04 16.55 -12.69
N PRO A 116 24.00 15.39 -13.38
CA PRO A 116 22.87 15.08 -14.26
C PRO A 116 21.57 14.87 -13.49
N ALA A 117 21.64 14.39 -12.24
CA ALA A 117 20.48 14.22 -11.38
C ALA A 117 19.89 15.58 -10.97
N LEU A 118 20.73 16.54 -10.59
CA LEU A 118 20.30 17.90 -10.27
C LEU A 118 19.81 18.64 -11.51
N ALA A 119 20.47 18.46 -12.67
CA ALA A 119 20.02 19.06 -13.93
C ALA A 119 18.62 18.56 -14.34
N ALA A 120 18.28 17.30 -14.03
CA ALA A 120 16.95 16.76 -14.28
C ALA A 120 15.84 17.46 -13.47
N LEU A 121 16.15 17.98 -12.26
CA LEU A 121 15.18 18.69 -11.42
C LEU A 121 14.74 20.02 -12.04
N GLY A 122 15.66 20.71 -12.73
CA GLY A 122 15.37 21.96 -13.43
C GLY A 122 14.66 21.79 -14.77
N GLN A 123 14.36 20.57 -15.21
CA GLN A 123 13.62 20.33 -16.45
C GLN A 123 12.16 20.77 -16.30
N SER A 124 11.56 21.18 -17.43
CA SER A 124 10.12 21.44 -17.51
C SER A 124 9.32 20.22 -17.06
N VAL A 125 8.18 20.45 -16.41
CA VAL A 125 7.21 19.38 -16.05
C VAL A 125 6.81 18.51 -17.24
N GLU A 126 6.91 18.98 -18.47
CA GLU A 126 6.64 18.20 -19.68
C GLU A 126 7.62 17.03 -19.89
N ALA A 127 8.79 17.07 -19.27
CA ALA A 127 9.73 15.94 -19.26
C ALA A 127 9.19 14.75 -18.46
N VAL A 128 8.20 14.96 -17.58
CA VAL A 128 7.57 13.90 -16.80
C VAL A 128 6.63 13.10 -17.68
N ARG A 129 6.78 11.77 -17.64
CA ARG A 129 5.90 10.84 -18.36
C ARG A 129 4.42 11.15 -18.07
N ALA A 130 3.64 11.27 -19.14
CA ALA A 130 2.20 11.57 -19.10
C ALA A 130 1.82 13.01 -18.68
N VAL A 131 2.78 13.94 -18.64
CA VAL A 131 2.51 15.38 -18.60
C VAL A 131 2.68 15.94 -20.00
N GLY A 132 1.56 16.06 -20.73
CA GLY A 132 1.54 16.76 -22.02
C GLY A 132 1.31 18.27 -21.87
N PRO A 133 1.34 19.04 -22.98
CA PRO A 133 1.26 20.51 -22.95
C PRO A 133 0.05 21.05 -22.19
N LYS A 134 -1.10 20.38 -22.33
CA LYS A 134 -2.32 20.75 -21.60
C LYS A 134 -2.15 20.63 -20.09
N ARG A 135 -1.59 19.51 -19.62
CA ARG A 135 -1.37 19.26 -18.20
C ARG A 135 -0.28 20.17 -17.64
N ALA A 136 0.76 20.45 -18.43
CA ALA A 136 1.78 21.41 -18.05
C ALA A 136 1.20 22.82 -17.85
N ALA A 137 0.33 23.27 -18.75
CA ALA A 137 -0.37 24.55 -18.59
C ALA A 137 -1.27 24.58 -17.35
N ASP A 138 -1.96 23.47 -17.05
CA ASP A 138 -2.78 23.36 -15.83
C ASP A 138 -1.90 23.38 -14.57
N LEU A 139 -0.76 22.70 -14.56
CA LEU A 139 0.22 22.69 -13.46
C LEU A 139 0.87 24.06 -13.25
N ALA A 140 1.20 24.77 -14.34
CA ALA A 140 1.77 26.11 -14.30
C ALA A 140 0.84 27.12 -13.62
N ARG A 141 -0.49 26.94 -13.70
CA ARG A 141 -1.46 27.76 -12.95
C ARG A 141 -1.33 27.64 -11.43
N PHE A 142 -0.75 26.55 -10.94
CA PHE A 142 -0.44 26.31 -9.53
C PHE A 142 1.02 26.64 -9.19
N GLY A 143 1.78 27.25 -10.11
CA GLY A 143 3.19 27.55 -9.92
C GLY A 143 4.12 26.34 -10.09
N LEU A 144 3.63 25.24 -10.68
CA LEU A 144 4.40 24.01 -10.87
C LEU A 144 4.94 23.94 -12.29
N ALA A 145 6.16 24.44 -12.50
CA ALA A 145 6.77 24.58 -13.82
C ALA A 145 7.89 23.56 -14.09
N THR A 146 8.53 23.05 -13.04
CA THR A 146 9.66 22.14 -13.11
C THR A 146 9.40 20.79 -12.44
N VAL A 147 10.25 19.80 -12.71
CA VAL A 147 10.25 18.50 -12.03
C VAL A 147 10.44 18.69 -10.52
N GLU A 148 11.27 19.65 -10.10
CA GLU A 148 11.47 20.01 -8.69
C GLU A 148 10.17 20.45 -8.01
N ASP A 149 9.41 21.34 -8.66
CA ASP A 149 8.15 21.86 -8.11
C ASP A 149 7.16 20.72 -7.83
N LEU A 150 7.10 19.70 -8.69
CA LEU A 150 6.24 18.54 -8.51
C LEU A 150 6.65 17.66 -7.31
N LEU A 151 7.95 17.56 -7.02
CA LEU A 151 8.44 16.77 -5.88
C LEU A 151 8.11 17.43 -4.55
N TYR A 152 8.17 18.75 -4.50
CA TYR A 152 7.88 19.52 -3.29
C TYR A 152 6.40 19.93 -3.16
N HIS A 153 5.59 19.67 -4.18
CA HIS A 153 4.14 19.81 -4.09
C HIS A 153 3.50 18.57 -3.45
N LEU A 154 3.53 18.54 -2.12
CA LEU A 154 2.84 17.50 -1.35
C LEU A 154 1.32 17.70 -1.40
N PRO A 155 0.53 16.63 -1.60
CA PRO A 155 -0.92 16.75 -1.52
C PRO A 155 -1.32 17.18 -0.10
N PHE A 156 -2.04 18.30 0.00
CA PHE A 156 -2.73 18.68 1.22
C PHE A 156 -3.72 17.57 1.57
N ARG A 157 -3.56 16.98 2.75
CA ARG A 157 -4.51 16.03 3.33
C ARG A 157 -5.59 16.76 4.08
#